data_AF-A0A0H3JET9-F1
#
_entry.id   AF-A0A0H3JET9-F1
#
_cell.length_a   1.000
_cell.length_b   1.000
_cell.length_c   1.000
_cell.angle_alpha   90.00
_cell.angle_beta   90.00
_cell.angle_gamma   90.00
#
_symmetry.space_group_name_H-M   'P 1'
#
loop_
_entity.id
_entity.type
_entity.pdbx_description
1 polymer ?
#
loop_
_entity_poly.entity_id
_entity_poly.type
_entity_poly.pdbx_seq_one_letter_code
_entity_poly.pdbx_strand_id
1 'polypeptide(L)' 'MSTIAELVRANFREELVRWYRYRSSSSLPLDELYEHSPAARRYPRDRVLRRLFKLNNEFQRNRIIRSLDLK' A
#
# COMPACT_ATOMS: atom_id res chain seq x y z
N MET A 1 12.95 7.44 11.70
CA MET A 1 11.87 6.60 11.12
C MET A 1 10.75 7.51 10.65
N SER A 2 10.07 7.20 9.53
CA SER A 2 9.03 8.07 8.94
C SER A 2 7.65 7.50 9.25
N THR A 3 6.83 8.26 9.97
CA THR A 3 5.43 7.95 10.34
C THR A 3 4.58 7.53 9.13
N ILE A 4 4.87 8.06 7.95
CA ILE A 4 4.16 7.74 6.70
C ILE A 4 4.45 6.29 6.27
N ALA A 5 5.69 5.82 6.40
CA ALA A 5 6.05 4.46 6.02
C ALA A 5 5.36 3.43 6.92
N GLU A 6 5.17 3.74 8.19
CA GLU A 6 4.45 2.89 9.15
C GLU A 6 2.96 2.83 8.82
N LEU A 7 2.32 3.96 8.52
CA LEU A 7 0.92 4.01 8.10
C LEU A 7 0.67 3.23 6.81
N VAL A 8 1.58 3.38 5.84
CA VAL A 8 1.51 2.63 4.57
C VAL A 8 1.68 1.14 4.81
N ARG A 9 2.66 0.72 5.65
CA ARG A 9 2.86 -0.69 6.00
C ARG A 9 1.66 -1.29 6.74
N ALA A 10 1.08 -0.55 7.69
CA ALA A 10 -0.10 -1.00 8.43
C ALA A 10 -1.29 -1.25 7.49
N ASN A 11 -1.51 -0.33 6.53
CA ASN A 11 -2.57 -0.49 5.52
C ASN A 11 -2.35 -1.70 4.61
N PHE A 12 -1.12 -1.91 4.14
CA PHE A 12 -0.79 -3.12 3.35
C PHE A 12 -0.98 -4.40 4.15
N ARG A 13 -0.63 -4.40 5.44
CA ARG A 13 -0.80 -5.56 6.32
C ARG A 13 -2.27 -5.89 6.55
N GLU A 14 -3.13 -4.89 6.71
CA GLU A 14 -4.58 -5.09 6.84
C GLU A 14 -5.19 -5.73 5.59
N GLU A 15 -4.84 -5.23 4.39
CA GLU A 15 -5.33 -5.78 3.12
C GLU A 15 -4.84 -7.22 2.88
N LEU A 16 -3.57 -7.52 3.19
CA LEU A 16 -3.04 -8.89 3.10
C LEU A 16 -3.77 -9.86 4.03
N VAL A 17 -3.97 -9.46 5.30
CA VAL A 17 -4.69 -10.30 6.27
C VAL A 17 -6.14 -10.51 5.83
N ARG A 18 -6.79 -9.49 5.28
CA ARG A 18 -8.15 -9.60 4.75
C ARG A 18 -8.23 -10.58 3.59
N TRP A 19 -7.32 -10.50 2.62
CA TRP A 19 -7.27 -11.43 1.50
C TRP A 19 -7.02 -12.86 1.98
N TYR A 20 -6.09 -13.05 2.92
CA TYR A 20 -5.82 -14.36 3.51
C TYR A 20 -7.07 -14.95 4.18
N ARG A 21 -7.77 -14.18 5.01
CA ARG A 21 -9.02 -14.61 5.66
C ARG A 21 -10.07 -15.01 4.63
N TYR A 22 -10.29 -14.17 3.61
CA TYR A 22 -11.25 -14.44 2.55
C TYR A 22 -10.91 -15.75 1.82
N ARG A 23 -9.64 -15.93 1.43
CA ARG A 23 -9.16 -17.14 0.78
C ARG A 23 -9.34 -18.38 1.65
N SER A 24 -9.02 -18.30 2.94
CA SER A 24 -9.15 -19.44 3.86
C SER A 24 -10.61 -19.82 4.14
N SER A 25 -11.54 -18.87 4.10
CA SER A 25 -12.98 -19.13 4.29
C SER A 25 -13.72 -19.47 3.00
N SER A 26 -13.09 -19.30 1.84
CA SER A 26 -13.72 -19.52 0.55
C SER A 26 -13.57 -20.97 0.11
N SER A 27 -14.65 -21.55 -0.39
CA SER A 27 -14.65 -22.84 -1.09
C SER A 27 -14.47 -22.69 -2.60
N LEU A 28 -14.31 -21.46 -3.10
CA LEU A 28 -14.20 -21.19 -4.53
C LEU A 28 -12.84 -21.68 -5.10
N PRO A 29 -12.80 -22.13 -6.35
CA PRO A 29 -11.57 -22.31 -7.11
C PRO A 29 -10.77 -21.00 -7.19
N LEU A 30 -9.46 -21.10 -7.41
CA LEU A 30 -8.54 -19.95 -7.42
C LEU A 30 -8.95 -18.84 -8.40
N ASP A 31 -9.43 -19.21 -9.59
CA ASP A 31 -9.79 -18.26 -10.64
C ASP A 31 -11.01 -17.43 -10.23
N GLU A 32 -12.06 -18.08 -9.73
CA GLU A 32 -13.27 -17.44 -9.20
C GLU A 32 -13.00 -16.63 -7.92
N LEU A 33 -11.97 -17.04 -7.14
CA LEU A 33 -11.53 -16.35 -5.93
C LEU A 33 -11.08 -14.92 -6.22
N TYR A 34 -10.41 -14.70 -7.36
CA TYR A 34 -9.97 -13.36 -7.75
C TYR A 34 -11.13 -12.50 -8.24
N GLU A 35 -12.04 -13.06 -9.02
CA GLU A 35 -13.21 -12.35 -9.54
C GLU A 35 -14.16 -11.89 -8.41
N HIS A 36 -14.33 -12.74 -7.39
CA HIS A 36 -15.20 -12.45 -6.25
C HIS A 36 -14.47 -11.85 -5.04
N SER A 37 -13.19 -11.51 -5.19
CA SER A 37 -12.40 -10.93 -4.10
C SER A 37 -13.04 -9.65 -3.57
N PRO A 38 -13.19 -9.50 -2.25
CA PRO A 38 -13.75 -8.30 -1.65
C PRO A 38 -12.93 -7.06 -2.07
N ALA A 39 -13.60 -6.06 -2.64
CA ALA A 39 -12.95 -4.82 -3.02
C ALA A 39 -12.16 -4.21 -1.86
N ALA A 40 -10.95 -3.73 -2.13
CA ALA A 40 -10.11 -3.04 -1.15
C ALA A 40 -10.91 -1.92 -0.48
N ARG A 41 -10.79 -1.79 0.85
CA ARG A 41 -11.55 -0.77 1.58
C ARG A 41 -11.01 0.59 1.16
N ARG A 42 -11.89 1.45 0.64
CA ARG A 42 -11.54 2.82 0.26
C ARG A 42 -11.96 3.76 1.36
N TYR A 43 -11.00 4.23 2.13
CA TYR A 43 -11.22 5.27 3.12
C TYR A 43 -10.80 6.64 2.56
N PRO A 44 -11.46 7.75 2.96
CA PRO A 44 -11.01 9.09 2.59
C PRO A 44 -9.53 9.35 2.93
N ARG A 45 -9.04 8.76 4.04
CA ARG A 45 -7.63 8.83 4.46
C ARG A 45 -6.66 8.25 3.44
N ASP A 46 -7.07 7.29 2.60
CA ASP A 46 -6.18 6.63 1.65
C ASP A 46 -5.75 7.59 0.53
N ARG A 47 -6.61 8.56 0.19
CA ARG A 47 -6.24 9.66 -0.72
C ARG A 47 -5.13 10.51 -0.14
N VAL A 48 -5.19 10.78 1.16
CA VAL A 48 -4.16 11.55 1.88
C VAL A 48 -2.87 10.73 1.99
N LEU A 49 -2.95 9.45 2.37
CA LEU A 49 -1.79 8.56 2.44
C LEU A 49 -1.07 8.43 1.08
N ARG A 50 -1.82 8.30 -0.03
CA ARG A 50 -1.24 8.29 -1.38
C ARG A 50 -0.53 9.60 -1.72
N ARG A 51 -1.13 10.74 -1.37
CA ARG A 51 -0.50 12.06 -1.57
C ARG A 51 0.78 12.21 -0.74
N LEU A 52 0.73 11.86 0.55
CA LEU A 52 1.88 11.91 1.44
C LEU A 52 3.01 10.99 0.97
N PHE A 53 2.67 9.79 0.51
CA PHE A 53 3.65 8.85 -0.04
C PHE A 53 4.31 9.40 -1.31
N LYS A 54 3.54 10.00 -2.22
CA LYS A 54 4.07 10.64 -3.44
C LYS A 54 5.04 11.77 -3.09
N LEU A 55 4.63 12.69 -2.20
CA LEU A 55 5.47 13.81 -1.76
C LEU A 55 6.76 13.32 -1.10
N ASN A 56 6.67 12.31 -0.23
CA ASN A 56 7.84 11.74 0.42
C ASN A 56 8.80 11.11 -0.60
N ASN A 57 8.30 10.36 -1.59
CA ASN A 57 9.15 9.78 -2.64
C ASN A 57 9.81 10.83 -3.52
N GLU A 58 9.07 11.89 -3.91
CA GLU A 58 9.65 13.02 -4.66
C GLU A 58 10.77 13.69 -3.86
N PHE A 59 10.55 13.93 -2.56
CA PHE A 59 11.56 14.48 -1.67
C PHE A 59 12.80 13.58 -1.57
N GLN A 60 12.63 12.27 -1.34
CA GLN A 60 13.76 11.33 -1.28
C GLN A 60 14.49 11.24 -2.62
N ARG A 61 13.76 11.21 -3.75
CA ARG A 61 14.34 11.18 -5.09
C ARG A 61 15.18 12.42 -5.36
N ASN A 62 14.66 13.61 -5.07
CA ASN A 62 15.39 14.86 -5.26
C ASN A 62 16.63 14.94 -4.37
N ARG A 63 16.56 14.42 -3.14
CA ARG A 63 17.72 14.30 -2.26
C ARG A 63 18.79 13.38 -2.85
N ILE A 64 18.40 12.23 -3.39
CA ILE A 64 19.33 11.27 -4.01
C ILE A 64 19.97 11.88 -5.25
N ILE A 65 19.18 12.51 -6.14
CA ILE A 65 19.69 13.17 -7.35
C ILE A 65 20.75 14.23 -6.98
N ARG A 66 20.44 15.11 -6.03
CA ARG A 66 21.41 16.12 -5.55
C ARG A 66 22.69 15.49 -5.00
N SER A 67 22.58 14.36 -4.29
CA SER A 67 23.77 13.67 -3.76
C SER A 67 24.61 12.96 -4.84
N LEU A 68 24.01 12.66 -6.00
CA LEU A 68 24.69 12.07 -7.15
C LEU A 68 25.33 13.15 -8.05
N ASP A 69 24.67 14.29 -8.22
CA ASP A 69 25.19 15.46 -8.95
C ASP A 69 26.34 16.18 -8.21
N LEU A 70 26.52 15.91 -6.91
CA LEU A 70 27.61 16.43 -6.08
C LEU A 70 28.86 15.52 -6.05
N LYS A 71 28.95 14.54 -6.95
CA LYS A 71 30.15 13.72 -7.19
C LYS A 71 30.74 14.04 -8.55
#